data_AF-A0A800ALN4-F1
#
_entry.id   AF-A0A800ALN4-F1
#
_cell.length_a   1.000
_cell.length_b   1.000
_cell.length_c   1.000
_cell.angle_alpha   90.00
_cell.angle_beta   90.00
_cell.angle_gamma   90.00
#
_symmetry.space_group_name_H-M   'P 1'
#
loop_
_entity.id
_entity.type
_entity.pdbx_description
1 polymer ?
#
loop_
_entity_poly.entity_id
_entity_poly.type
_entity_poly.pdbx_seq_one_letter_code
_entity_poly.pdbx_strand_id
1 'polypeptide(L)' 'MDINNFESLTEIELEQLLDRKRLPKHIAIIMDGNGRWAEKRNLPRIEGHK' A
#
# COMPACT_ATOMS: atom_id res chain seq x y z
N MET A 1 13.48 -15.26 6.14
CA MET A 1 12.71 -14.26 6.91
C MET A 1 11.31 -14.34 6.34
N ASP A 2 10.41 -15.03 7.02
CA ASP A 2 9.05 -15.21 6.53
C ASP A 2 8.33 -13.86 6.54
N ILE A 3 7.98 -13.39 5.35
CA ILE A 3 7.31 -12.11 5.11
C ILE A 3 5.82 -12.16 5.51
N ASN A 4 5.35 -13.34 5.94
CA ASN A 4 3.94 -13.67 6.10
C ASN A 4 3.38 -13.43 7.53
N ASN A 5 4.13 -12.78 8.43
CA ASN A 5 3.74 -12.66 9.85
C ASN A 5 3.49 -11.23 10.33
N PHE A 6 3.20 -10.29 9.42
CA PHE A 6 2.89 -8.89 9.79
C PHE A 6 1.38 -8.65 9.97
N GLU A 7 0.53 -9.59 9.58
CA GLU A 7 -0.93 -9.42 9.61
C GLU A 7 -1.52 -9.27 11.02
N SER A 8 -0.81 -9.71 12.06
CA SER A 8 -1.26 -9.61 13.45
C SER A 8 -0.69 -8.41 14.21
N LEU A 9 0.21 -7.64 13.60
CA LEU A 9 0.85 -6.52 14.28
C LEU A 9 -0.02 -5.26 14.23
N THR A 10 -0.02 -4.52 15.33
CA THR A 10 -0.55 -3.16 15.39
C THR A 10 0.34 -2.19 14.61
N GLU A 11 -0.20 -1.02 14.26
CA GLU A 11 0.56 0.04 13.56
C GLU A 11 1.79 0.49 14.37
N ILE A 12 1.67 0.57 15.69
CA ILE A 12 2.78 0.93 16.59
C ILE A 12 3.90 -0.12 16.52
N GLU A 13 3.54 -1.40 16.54
CA GLU A 13 4.53 -2.49 16.45
C GLU A 13 5.23 -2.50 15.08
N LEU A 14 4.50 -2.21 14.00
CA LEU A 14 5.08 -2.09 12.66
C LEU A 14 6.08 -0.93 12.56
N GLU A 15 5.74 0.23 13.11
CA GLU A 15 6.63 1.39 13.10
C GLU A 15 7.94 1.13 13.85
N GLN A 16 7.90 0.36 14.94
CA GLN A 16 9.07 0.01 15.74
C GLN A 16 10.08 -0.88 14.99
N LEU A 17 9.64 -1.61 13.96
CA LEU A 17 10.50 -2.44 13.12
C LEU A 17 11.27 -1.64 12.05
N LEU A 18 10.91 -0.37 11.82
CA LEU A 18 11.55 0.46 10.81
C LEU A 18 12.90 1.00 11.28
N ASP A 19 13.98 0.64 10.60
CA ASP A 19 15.28 1.30 10.76
C ASP A 19 15.26 2.69 10.11
N ARG A 20 15.06 3.71 10.95
CA ARG A 20 15.01 5.13 10.56
C ARG A 20 16.24 5.58 9.78
N LYS A 21 17.42 4.97 9.97
CA LYS A 21 18.66 5.35 9.25
C LYS A 21 18.69 4.86 7.81
N ARG A 22 17.86 3.89 7.46
CA ARG A 22 17.83 3.24 6.14
C ARG A 22 16.60 3.62 5.32
N LEU A 23 15.76 4.52 5.83
CA LEU A 23 14.59 4.99 5.08
C LEU A 23 15.02 5.76 3.82
N PRO A 24 14.30 5.58 2.70
CA PRO A 24 14.53 6.39 1.51
C PRO A 24 14.22 7.87 1.82
N LYS A 25 15.06 8.77 1.31
CA LYS A 25 14.87 10.22 1.48
C LYS A 25 13.71 10.77 0.65
N HIS A 26 13.37 10.09 -0.44
CA HIS A 26 12.31 10.48 -1.35
C HIS A 26 11.62 9.23 -1.87
N ILE A 27 10.29 9.26 -1.88
CA ILE A 27 9.45 8.20 -2.42
C ILE A 27 8.52 8.85 -3.45
N ALA A 28 8.48 8.27 -4.64
CA ALA A 28 7.47 8.58 -5.64
C ALA A 28 6.56 7.37 -5.78
N ILE A 29 5.25 7.59 -5.76
CA ILE A 29 4.23 6.55 -5.89
C ILE A 29 3.44 6.82 -7.16
N ILE A 30 3.38 5.82 -8.04
CA ILE A 30 2.49 5.83 -9.21
C ILE A 30 1.23 5.09 -8.82
N MET A 31 0.12 5.81 -8.69
CA MET A 31 -1.18 5.21 -8.40
C MET A 31 -1.75 4.59 -9.70
N ASP A 32 -1.40 3.33 -9.97
CA ASP A 32 -1.96 2.54 -11.08
C ASP A 32 -3.01 1.54 -10.57
N GLY A 33 -3.93 1.15 -11.45
CA GLY A 33 -4.91 0.09 -11.20
C GLY A 33 -6.30 0.56 -10.80
N ASN A 34 -6.51 1.85 -10.58
CA ASN A 34 -7.80 2.44 -10.24
C ASN A 34 -8.92 2.08 -11.24
N GLY A 35 -8.66 2.19 -12.53
CA GLY A 35 -9.62 1.78 -13.56
C GLY A 35 -9.95 0.28 -13.52
N ARG A 36 -8.95 -0.59 -13.27
CA ARG A 36 -9.14 -2.04 -13.11
C ARG A 36 -9.88 -2.37 -11.82
N TRP A 37 -9.67 -1.60 -10.75
CA TRP A 37 -10.38 -1.72 -9.48
C TRP A 37 -11.88 -1.44 -9.66
N ALA A 38 -12.24 -0.42 -10.44
CA ALA A 38 -13.62 -0.06 -10.74
C ALA A 38 -14.30 -1.13 -11.61
N GLU A 39 -13.61 -1.60 -12.66
CA GLU A 39 -14.10 -2.67 -13.54
C GLU A 39 -14.42 -3.96 -12.77
N LYS A 40 -13.55 -4.38 -11.84
CA LYS A 40 -13.78 -5.54 -10.95
C LYS A 40 -15.03 -5.42 -10.07
N ARG A 41 -15.53 -4.19 -9.88
CA ARG A 41 -16.73 -3.87 -9.10
C ARG A 41 -17.94 -3.57 -9.98
N ASN A 42 -17.84 -3.82 -11.29
CA ASN A 42 -18.86 -3.47 -12.29
C ASN A 42 -19.17 -1.96 -12.33
N LEU A 43 -18.17 -1.12 -12.04
CA LEU A 43 -18.28 0.34 -12.12
C LEU A 43 -17.61 0.85 -13.40
N PRO A 44 -18.06 2.00 -13.96
CA PRO A 44 -17.32 2.69 -15.01
C PRO A 44 -15.88 3.00 -14.56
N ARG A 45 -14.90 2.85 -15.46
CA ARG A 45 -13.47 3.03 -15.14
C ARG A 45 -13.13 4.39 -14.51
N ILE A 46 -13.87 5.44 -14.89
CA ILE A 46 -13.71 6.79 -14.35
C ILE A 46 -14.00 6.86 -12.85
N GLU A 47 -14.87 5.98 -12.32
CA GLU A 47 -15.17 5.90 -10.89
C GLU A 47 -13.98 5.40 -10.07
N GLY A 48 -12.98 4.76 -10.68
CA GLY A 48 -11.74 4.42 -9.99
C GLY A 48 -10.87 5.64 -9.67
N HIS A 49 -11.10 6.76 -10.37
CA HIS A 49 -10.36 8.00 -10.20
C HIS A 49 -11.09 9.05 -9.36
N LYS A 50 -12.30 8.75 -8.89
CA LYS A 50 -13.05 9.59 -7.95
C LYS A 50 -12.77 9.15 -6.52
#